data_AF-A0A976DY95-F1
#
_entry.id   AF-A0A976DY95-F1
#
_cell.length_a   1.000
_cell.length_b   1.000
_cell.length_c   1.000
_cell.angle_alpha   90.00
_cell.angle_beta   90.00
_cell.angle_gamma   90.00
#
_symmetry.space_group_name_H-M   'P 1'
#
loop_
_entity.id
_entity.type
_entity.pdbx_description
1 polymer ?
#
loop_
_entity_poly.entity_id
_entity_poly.type
_entity_poly.pdbx_seq_one_letter_code
_entity_poly.pdbx_strand_id
1 'polypeptide(L)'
;MKITPASLAQMEAAHPARNTWLSANAGSGKTRVLTDRVARLLLNGVEPQHILCLTYTKAAASEMQNRLFKRLGAWAMKPDDDLRRDLVELGEEEMATPRLARARQLFARAIESPGGLRIQTIHSFCGSL
;
A
#
# COMPACT_ATOMS: atom_id res chain seq x y z
N MET A 1 10.57 -15.46 5.48
CA MET A 1 9.49 -16.21 4.81
C MET A 1 10.02 -16.69 3.46
N LYS A 2 9.67 -17.89 2.96
CA LYS A 2 10.10 -18.33 1.61
C LYS A 2 9.30 -17.56 0.57
N ILE A 3 9.98 -16.87 -0.36
CA ILE A 3 9.34 -16.24 -1.52
C ILE A 3 8.78 -17.35 -2.41
N THR A 4 7.46 -17.38 -2.59
CA THR A 4 6.76 -18.39 -3.41
C THR A 4 6.44 -17.82 -4.79
N PRO A 5 6.14 -18.67 -5.80
CA PRO A 5 5.66 -18.19 -7.09
C PRO A 5 4.41 -17.28 -6.97
N ALA A 6 3.52 -17.59 -6.04
CA ALA A 6 2.34 -16.76 -5.76
C ALA A 6 2.73 -15.39 -5.17
N SER A 7 3.70 -15.36 -4.26
CA SER A 7 4.23 -14.12 -3.68
C SER A 7 4.88 -13.23 -4.75
N LEU A 8 5.68 -13.82 -5.65
CA LEU A 8 6.28 -13.11 -6.78
C LEU A 8 5.21 -12.50 -7.69
N ALA A 9 4.17 -13.27 -8.05
CA ALA A 9 3.07 -12.77 -8.86
C ALA A 9 2.31 -11.61 -8.19
N GLN A 10 2.15 -11.66 -6.86
CA GLN A 10 1.54 -10.57 -6.08
C GLN A 10 2.42 -9.31 -6.04
N MET A 11 3.73 -9.47 -5.82
CA MET A 11 4.71 -8.36 -5.82
C MET A 11 4.76 -7.68 -7.18
N GLU A 12 4.72 -8.49 -8.25
CA GLU A 12 4.68 -8.02 -9.64
C GLU A 12 3.37 -7.28 -9.93
N ALA A 13 2.22 -7.84 -9.53
CA ALA A 13 0.92 -7.19 -9.69
C ALA A 13 0.82 -5.86 -8.91
N ALA A 14 1.54 -5.73 -7.80
CA ALA A 14 1.62 -4.52 -7.00
C ALA A 14 2.63 -3.49 -7.54
N HIS A 15 3.34 -3.77 -8.64
CA HIS A 15 4.41 -2.90 -9.14
C HIS A 15 3.86 -1.55 -9.65
N PRO A 16 4.28 -0.41 -9.07
CA PRO A 16 3.63 0.89 -9.33
C PRO A 16 3.83 1.41 -10.76
N ALA A 17 4.91 1.01 -11.44
CA ALA A 17 5.19 1.44 -12.81
C ALA A 17 4.37 0.71 -13.90
N ARG A 18 3.53 -0.27 -13.54
CA ARG A 18 2.77 -1.09 -14.49
C ARG A 18 1.27 -0.86 -14.33
N ASN A 19 0.55 -0.86 -15.46
CA ASN A 19 -0.90 -1.01 -15.45
C ASN A 19 -1.22 -2.50 -15.29
N THR A 20 -1.99 -2.84 -14.26
CA THR A 20 -2.22 -4.25 -13.89
C THR A 20 -3.70 -4.55 -13.84
N TRP A 21 -4.11 -5.54 -14.62
CA TRP A 21 -5.39 -6.22 -14.44
C TRP A 21 -5.15 -7.51 -13.64
N LEU A 22 -5.82 -7.65 -12.49
CA LEU A 22 -5.66 -8.81 -11.63
C LEU A 22 -6.97 -9.57 -11.52
N SER A 23 -6.99 -10.79 -12.06
CA SER A 23 -8.03 -11.78 -11.76
C SER A 23 -7.54 -12.70 -10.66
N ALA A 24 -8.33 -12.88 -9.60
CA ALA A 24 -7.95 -13.79 -8.53
C ALA A 24 -9.17 -14.31 -7.74
N ASN A 25 -9.10 -15.58 -7.33
CA ASN A 25 -10.17 -16.25 -6.57
C ASN A 25 -10.36 -15.65 -5.16
N ALA A 26 -11.42 -16.02 -4.45
CA ALA A 26 -11.55 -15.69 -3.03
C ALA A 26 -10.30 -16.17 -2.24
N GLY A 27 -9.86 -15.40 -1.25
CA GLY A 27 -8.69 -15.76 -0.42
C GLY A 27 -7.30 -15.60 -1.07
N SER A 28 -7.21 -15.26 -2.35
CA SER A 28 -5.94 -15.13 -3.10
C SER A 28 -5.10 -13.88 -2.80
N GLY A 29 -5.54 -13.01 -1.89
CA GLY A 29 -4.78 -11.82 -1.48
C GLY A 29 -4.97 -10.58 -2.35
N LYS A 30 -6.07 -10.45 -3.12
CA LYS A 30 -6.38 -9.23 -3.90
C LYS A 30 -6.24 -7.92 -3.10
N THR A 31 -6.82 -7.90 -1.90
CA THR A 31 -6.73 -6.74 -1.00
C THR A 31 -5.30 -6.45 -0.59
N ARG A 32 -4.48 -7.50 -0.35
CA ARG A 32 -3.05 -7.35 -0.06
C ARG A 32 -2.33 -6.69 -1.22
N VAL A 33 -2.53 -7.17 -2.45
CA VAL A 33 -1.93 -6.58 -3.66
C VAL A 33 -2.26 -5.10 -3.80
N LEU A 34 -3.52 -4.71 -3.59
CA LEU A 34 -3.93 -3.30 -3.65
C LEU A 34 -3.27 -2.46 -2.54
N THR A 35 -3.26 -2.94 -1.29
CA THR A 35 -2.60 -2.21 -0.18
C THR A 35 -1.09 -2.12 -0.38
N ASP A 36 -0.46 -3.18 -0.92
CA ASP A 36 0.97 -3.23 -1.21
C ASP A 36 1.31 -2.18 -2.28
N ARG A 37 0.50 -2.11 -3.35
CA ARG A 37 0.67 -1.11 -4.42
C ARG A 37 0.60 0.32 -3.88
N VAL A 38 -0.37 0.63 -3.02
CA VAL A 38 -0.48 1.97 -2.42
C VAL A 38 0.74 2.28 -1.55
N ALA A 39 1.17 1.33 -0.71
CA ALA A 39 2.36 1.52 0.11
C ALA A 39 3.62 1.78 -0.73
N ARG A 40 3.79 1.08 -1.86
CA ARG A 40 4.91 1.29 -2.79
C ARG A 40 4.85 2.65 -3.49
N LEU A 41 3.67 3.11 -3.89
CA LEU A 41 3.51 4.47 -4.43
C LEU A 41 3.97 5.54 -3.43
N LEU A 42 3.53 5.43 -2.17
CA LEU A 42 3.93 6.35 -1.09
C LEU A 42 5.45 6.30 -0.82
N LEU A 43 6.03 5.09 -0.77
CA LEU A 43 7.48 4.88 -0.66
C LEU A 43 8.25 5.53 -1.82
N ASN A 44 7.69 5.52 -3.02
CA ASN A 44 8.37 6.04 -4.21
C ASN A 44 8.32 7.55 -4.38
N GLY A 45 7.56 8.30 -3.59
CA GLY A 45 7.44 9.74 -3.85
C GLY A 45 6.03 10.27 -3.72
N VAL A 46 5.06 9.44 -4.09
CA VAL A 46 3.72 9.91 -4.44
C VAL A 46 3.03 10.45 -3.20
N GLU A 47 2.54 11.68 -3.29
CA GLU A 47 1.76 12.29 -2.23
C GLU A 47 0.43 11.53 -2.07
N PRO A 48 -0.06 11.32 -0.83
CA PRO A 48 -1.29 10.55 -0.59
C PRO A 48 -2.50 11.08 -1.39
N GLN A 49 -2.62 12.39 -1.53
CA GLN A 49 -3.67 13.05 -2.32
C GLN A 49 -3.64 12.71 -3.81
N HIS A 50 -2.50 12.28 -4.37
CA HIS A 50 -2.37 11.85 -5.76
C HIS A 50 -2.72 10.37 -5.99
N ILE A 51 -3.14 9.65 -4.95
CA ILE A 51 -3.55 8.25 -5.04
C ILE A 51 -5.06 8.16 -4.83
N LEU A 52 -5.78 7.70 -5.86
CA LEU A 52 -7.21 7.42 -5.80
C LEU A 52 -7.44 5.90 -5.79
N CYS A 53 -8.10 5.41 -4.75
CA CYS A 53 -8.55 4.01 -4.66
C CYS A 53 -10.06 3.96 -4.57
N LEU A 54 -10.68 3.31 -5.55
CA LEU A 54 -12.14 3.18 -5.64
C LEU A 54 -12.57 1.75 -5.33
N THR A 55 -13.69 1.62 -4.62
CA THR A 55 -14.32 0.33 -4.35
C THR A 55 -15.84 0.46 -4.36
N TYR A 56 -16.55 -0.66 -4.29
CA TYR A 56 -18.01 -0.69 -4.35
C TYR A 56 -18.66 -0.36 -3.00
N THR A 57 -18.08 -0.81 -1.89
CA THR A 57 -18.69 -0.70 -0.56
C THR A 57 -17.88 0.17 0.38
N LYS A 58 -18.56 0.90 1.27
CA LYS A 58 -17.91 1.68 2.33
C LYS A 58 -17.06 0.78 3.25
N ALA A 59 -17.55 -0.42 3.55
CA ALA A 59 -16.83 -1.39 4.36
C ALA A 59 -15.48 -1.80 3.73
N ALA A 60 -15.43 -2.04 2.43
CA ALA A 60 -14.18 -2.36 1.73
C ALA A 60 -13.21 -1.18 1.72
N ALA A 61 -13.71 0.05 1.58
CA ALA A 61 -12.88 1.25 1.64
C ALA A 61 -12.22 1.40 3.02
N SER A 62 -13.03 1.31 4.08
CA SER A 62 -12.55 1.36 5.46
C SER A 62 -11.61 0.21 5.81
N GLU A 63 -11.89 -1.02 5.35
CA GLU A 63 -11.01 -2.16 5.55
C GLU A 63 -9.64 -1.93 4.91
N MET A 64 -9.61 -1.48 3.65
CA MET A 64 -8.37 -1.20 2.93
C MET A 64 -7.56 -0.09 3.60
N GLN A 65 -8.22 0.99 4.02
CA GLN A 65 -7.59 2.08 4.75
C GLN A 65 -6.99 1.63 6.09
N ASN A 66 -7.76 0.88 6.88
CA ASN A 66 -7.31 0.33 8.16
C ASN A 66 -6.10 -0.60 7.99
N ARG A 67 -6.10 -1.46 6.97
CA ARG A 67 -4.98 -2.36 6.67
C ARG A 67 -3.72 -1.58 6.30
N LEU A 68 -3.85 -0.56 5.46
CA LEU A 68 -2.72 0.28 5.06
C LEU A 68 -2.16 1.05 6.26
N PHE A 69 -2.99 1.75 7.01
CA PHE A 69 -2.54 2.51 8.19
C PHE A 69 -1.94 1.61 9.26
N LYS A 70 -2.50 0.42 9.50
CA LYS A 70 -1.91 -0.56 10.42
C LYS A 70 -0.50 -0.95 9.98
N ARG A 71 -0.26 -1.16 8.68
CA ARG A 71 1.07 -1.48 8.15
C ARG A 71 2.04 -0.31 8.29
N LEU A 72 1.65 0.88 7.84
CA LEU A 72 2.51 2.07 7.92
C LEU A 72 2.85 2.40 9.39
N GLY A 73 1.88 2.28 10.30
CA GLY A 73 2.10 2.47 11.74
C GLY A 73 3.06 1.44 12.33
N ALA A 74 2.98 0.18 11.89
CA ALA A 74 3.94 -0.84 12.30
C ALA A 74 5.36 -0.53 11.81
N TRP A 75 5.53 -0.02 10.59
CA TRP A 75 6.84 0.37 10.05
C TRP A 75 7.49 1.50 10.83
N ALA A 76 6.71 2.47 11.33
CA ALA A 76 7.24 3.57 12.13
C ALA A 76 8.03 3.08 13.35
N MET A 77 7.58 2.01 14.00
CA MET A 77 8.10 1.54 15.28
C MET A 77 8.97 0.26 15.20
N LYS A 78 8.98 -0.45 14.07
CA LYS A 78 9.73 -1.71 13.91
C LYS A 78 11.25 -1.51 14.04
N PRO A 79 12.01 -2.46 14.59
CA PRO A 79 13.46 -2.50 14.46
C PRO A 79 13.88 -2.52 12.98
N ASP A 80 15.09 -2.04 12.69
CA ASP A 80 15.56 -1.91 11.30
C ASP A 80 15.55 -3.24 10.54
N ASP A 81 15.98 -4.34 11.16
CA ASP A 81 16.01 -5.66 10.50
C ASP A 81 14.61 -6.19 10.20
N ASP A 82 13.63 -5.86 11.04
CA ASP A 82 12.23 -6.22 10.81
C ASP A 82 11.62 -5.38 9.69
N LEU A 83 11.94 -4.09 9.67
CA LEU A 83 11.48 -3.18 8.62
C LEU A 83 12.08 -3.55 7.26
N ARG A 84 13.37 -3.90 7.21
CA ARG A 84 14.02 -4.40 6.00
C ARG A 84 13.30 -5.64 5.46
N ARG A 85 12.97 -6.60 6.33
CA ARG A 85 12.22 -7.80 5.94
C ARG A 85 10.85 -7.47 5.34
N ASP A 86 10.09 -6.58 5.99
CA ASP A 86 8.78 -6.15 5.48
C ASP A 86 8.90 -5.45 4.11
N LEU A 87 9.94 -4.65 3.88
CA LEU A 87 10.18 -3.96 2.61
C LEU A 87 10.60 -4.94 1.49
N VAL A 88 11.42 -5.95 1.80
CA VAL A 88 11.73 -7.03 0.85
C VAL A 88 10.45 -7.79 0.48
N GLU A 89 9.60 -8.12 1.47
CA GLU A 89 8.31 -8.79 1.22
C GLU A 89 7.32 -7.94 0.42
N LEU A 90 7.48 -6.61 0.44
CA LEU A 90 6.71 -5.67 -0.37
C LEU A 90 7.18 -5.65 -1.85
N GLY A 91 8.38 -6.15 -2.14
CA GLY A 91 9.00 -6.08 -3.47
C GLY A 91 9.90 -4.87 -3.69
N GLU A 92 10.49 -4.35 -2.62
CA GLU A 92 11.49 -3.30 -2.68
C GLU A 92 12.89 -3.93 -2.67
N GLU A 93 13.60 -3.79 -3.79
CA GLU A 93 14.93 -4.41 -3.99
C GLU A 93 16.06 -3.59 -3.33
N GLU A 94 15.86 -2.29 -3.17
CA GLU A 94 16.91 -1.36 -2.75
C GLU A 94 16.82 -1.06 -1.24
N MET A 95 17.75 -1.63 -0.47
CA MET A 95 17.82 -1.57 1.00
C MET A 95 18.61 -0.35 1.53
N ALA A 96 18.72 0.73 0.75
CA ALA A 96 19.51 1.90 1.16
C ALA A 96 18.88 2.59 2.39
N THR A 97 19.71 3.04 3.34
CA THR A 97 19.30 3.72 4.59
C THR A 97 18.24 4.82 4.41
N PRO A 98 18.28 5.67 3.35
CA PRO A 98 17.23 6.67 3.11
C PRO A 98 15.82 6.10 2.97
N ARG A 99 15.68 4.85 2.47
CA ARG A 99 14.39 4.19 2.27
C ARG A 99 13.75 3.76 3.58
N LEU A 100 14.54 3.36 4.59
CA LEU A 100 14.05 3.03 5.93
C LEU A 100 13.50 4.26 6.64
N ALA A 101 14.25 5.37 6.63
CA ALA A 101 13.80 6.64 7.20
C ALA A 101 12.48 7.10 6.55
N ARG A 102 12.39 7.00 5.22
CA ARG A 102 11.17 7.31 4.49
C ARG A 102 10.00 6.42 4.90
N ALA A 103 10.20 5.10 4.95
CA ALA A 103 9.18 4.14 5.36
C ALA A 103 8.60 4.46 6.75
N ARG A 104 9.46 4.83 7.71
CA ARG A 104 9.05 5.24 9.06
C ARG A 104 8.18 6.49 9.09
N GLN A 105 8.45 7.43 8.19
CA GLN A 105 7.70 8.69 8.10
C GLN A 105 6.36 8.55 7.37
N LEU A 106 6.13 7.46 6.63
CA LEU A 106 4.93 7.32 5.81
C LEU A 106 3.63 7.33 6.62
N PHE A 107 3.63 6.83 7.85
CA PHE A 107 2.43 6.85 8.68
C PHE A 107 1.99 8.28 9.01
N ALA A 108 2.92 9.10 9.51
CA ALA A 108 2.65 10.51 9.82
C ALA A 108 2.20 11.26 8.56
N ARG A 109 2.95 11.13 7.45
CA ARG A 109 2.62 11.77 6.17
C ARG A 109 1.24 11.38 5.64
N ALA A 110 0.84 10.12 5.80
CA ALA A 110 -0.43 9.64 5.30
C ALA A 110 -1.63 10.14 6.13
N ILE A 111 -1.44 10.40 7.43
CA ILE A 111 -2.47 10.96 8.33
C ILE A 111 -2.56 12.48 8.19
N GLU A 112 -1.42 13.15 8.07
CA GLU A 112 -1.33 14.62 8.00
C GLU A 112 -1.64 15.18 6.60
N SER A 113 -1.80 14.31 5.60
CA SER A 113 -2.11 14.74 4.23
C SER A 113 -3.42 15.55 4.19
N PRO A 114 -3.40 16.78 3.66
CA PRO A 114 -4.62 17.53 3.40
C PRO A 114 -5.59 16.71 2.52
N GLY A 115 -6.85 16.60 2.96
CA GLY A 115 -7.86 15.76 2.29
C GLY A 115 -7.68 14.24 2.48
N GLY A 116 -6.62 13.81 3.19
CA GLY A 116 -6.34 12.43 3.50
C GLY A 116 -6.06 11.55 2.28
N LEU A 117 -5.84 10.26 2.55
CA LEU A 117 -5.72 9.26 1.50
C LEU A 117 -7.10 8.98 0.90
N ARG A 118 -7.24 9.12 -0.43
CA ARG A 118 -8.53 8.98 -1.14
C ARG A 118 -8.89 7.53 -1.42
N ILE A 119 -9.21 6.77 -0.36
CA ILE A 119 -9.81 5.43 -0.45
C ILE A 119 -11.31 5.56 -0.21
N GLN A 120 -12.12 5.45 -1.26
CA GLN A 120 -13.55 5.74 -1.17
C GLN A 120 -14.41 4.90 -2.13
N THR A 121 -15.73 5.02 -1.99
CA THR A 121 -16.64 4.36 -2.93
C THR A 121 -16.71 5.10 -4.26
N ILE A 122 -17.07 4.40 -5.33
CA ILE A 122 -17.33 5.02 -6.64
C ILE A 122 -18.39 6.14 -6.50
N HIS A 123 -19.47 5.90 -5.75
CA HIS A 123 -20.52 6.89 -5.52
C HIS A 123 -20.00 8.15 -4.80
N SER A 124 -19.19 7.96 -3.74
CA SER A 124 -18.58 9.08 -3.01
C SER A 124 -17.67 9.92 -3.89
N PHE A 125 -16.89 9.27 -4.78
CA PHE A 125 -16.06 9.97 -5.74
C PHE A 125 -16.89 10.80 -6.72
N CYS A 126 -17.89 10.19 -7.36
CA CYS A 126 -18.72 10.90 -8.33
C CYS A 126 -19.50 12.07 -7.72
N GLY A 127 -19.91 11.98 -6.46
CA GLY A 127 -20.58 13.08 -5.75
C GLY A 127 -19.66 14.21 -5.29
N SER A 128 -18.33 14.06 -5.41
CA SER A 128 -17.33 15.06 -5.04
C SER A 128 -16.72 15.82 -6.23
N LEU A 129 -17.09 15.42 -7.46
CA LEU A 129 -16.75 16.10 -8.71
C LEU A 129 -17.71 17.27 -8.95
#